data_AF-A0A1Q4ZNB8-F1
#
_entry.id   AF-A0A1Q4ZNB8-F1
#
_cell.length_a   1.000
_cell.length_b   1.000
_cell.length_c   1.000
_cell.angle_alpha   90.00
_cell.angle_beta   90.00
_cell.angle_gamma   90.00
#
_symmetry.space_group_name_H-M   'P 1'
#
loop_
_entity.id
_entity.type
_entity.pdbx_description
1 polymer ?
#
loop_
_entity_poly.entity_id
_entity_poly.type
_entity_poly.pdbx_seq_one_letter_code
_entity_poly.pdbx_strand_id
1 'polypeptide(L)'
;MTGVGQEEHRISDGLSIMQALGRTLGHRYSERTPQWAALGFPVIDRGPYAIFPLAVARVRGDGDSGPAERLSDMRHSLRRSCVHFFGGDDFHAEMELDAEDGYGRKLADAGAVVTGPPWECLWCIQRFAVVLVHLVDRQRAWETLALHIVPIDWVRYRPLNSGTKREASRQRRIIRERDAADVVWSWPLPVPGE
;
A
#
# COMPACT_ATOMS: atom_id res chain seq x y z
N MET A 1 -11.67 -35.14 15.77
CA MET A 1 -10.59 -34.66 14.88
C MET A 1 -11.03 -33.33 14.30
N THR A 2 -10.61 -32.22 14.91
CA THR A 2 -11.08 -30.86 14.61
C THR A 2 -9.89 -29.98 14.31
N GLY A 3 -9.92 -29.32 13.15
CA GLY A 3 -9.01 -28.22 12.81
C GLY A 3 -8.31 -28.37 11.46
N VAL A 4 -9.05 -28.26 10.35
CA VAL A 4 -8.44 -27.90 9.06
C VAL A 4 -8.06 -26.42 9.20
N GLY A 5 -6.76 -26.16 9.27
CA GLY A 5 -6.19 -24.86 9.63
C GLY A 5 -6.65 -23.74 8.71
N GLN A 6 -6.99 -22.60 9.30
CA GLN A 6 -7.24 -21.36 8.57
C GLN A 6 -5.91 -20.91 7.94
N GLU A 7 -5.72 -21.20 6.65
CA GLU A 7 -4.52 -20.85 5.85
C GLU A 7 -4.50 -19.38 5.38
N GLU A 8 -5.62 -18.68 5.53
CA GLU A 8 -5.81 -17.28 5.15
C GLU A 8 -6.48 -16.53 6.30
N HIS A 9 -5.93 -15.36 6.64
CA HIS A 9 -6.45 -14.49 7.67
C HIS A 9 -6.77 -13.12 7.07
N ARG A 10 -8.07 -12.85 6.87
CA ARG A 10 -8.57 -11.53 6.49
C ARG A 10 -8.61 -10.61 7.72
N ILE A 11 -7.97 -9.46 7.60
CA ILE A 11 -7.77 -8.49 8.67
C ILE A 11 -8.74 -7.32 8.54
N SER A 12 -8.84 -6.77 7.32
CA SER A 12 -9.65 -5.57 7.06
C SER A 12 -10.35 -5.64 5.71
N ASP A 13 -11.35 -4.78 5.52
CA ASP A 13 -12.01 -4.58 4.25
C ASP A 13 -11.43 -3.35 3.52
N GLY A 14 -10.75 -3.59 2.39
CA GLY A 14 -10.06 -2.53 1.64
C GLY A 14 -11.00 -1.46 1.10
N LEU A 15 -12.20 -1.83 0.67
CA LEU A 15 -13.18 -0.86 0.14
C LEU A 15 -13.69 0.07 1.23
N SER A 16 -13.97 -0.46 2.42
CA SER A 16 -14.37 0.32 3.60
C SER A 16 -13.28 1.31 4.02
N ILE A 17 -12.00 0.90 3.97
CA ILE A 17 -10.85 1.78 4.22
C ILE A 17 -10.81 2.91 3.18
N MET A 18 -10.92 2.60 1.88
CA MET A 18 -10.93 3.59 0.81
C MET A 18 -12.05 4.61 0.96
N GLN A 19 -13.26 4.16 1.33
CA GLN A 19 -14.37 5.06 1.61
C GLN A 19 -14.12 5.94 2.84
N ALA A 20 -13.52 5.40 3.90
CA ALA A 20 -13.16 6.18 5.09
C ALA A 20 -12.09 7.23 4.79
N LEU A 21 -11.09 6.88 3.98
CA LEU A 21 -10.09 7.81 3.46
C LEU A 21 -10.75 8.90 2.61
N GLY A 22 -11.65 8.53 1.70
CA GLY A 22 -12.42 9.48 0.90
C GLY A 22 -13.25 10.46 1.75
N ARG A 23 -13.89 10.01 2.84
CA ARG A 23 -14.62 10.91 3.75
C ARG A 23 -13.70 11.82 4.57
N THR A 24 -12.59 11.28 5.05
CA THR A 24 -11.67 11.99 5.95
C THR A 24 -10.80 12.99 5.20
N LEU A 25 -10.39 12.64 3.99
CA LEU A 25 -9.48 13.41 3.15
C LEU A 25 -10.17 14.05 1.94
N GLY A 26 -11.42 13.74 1.60
CA GLY A 26 -12.03 14.19 0.34
C GLY A 26 -12.53 15.64 0.32
N HIS A 27 -12.66 16.31 1.45
CA HIS A 27 -13.48 17.54 1.51
C HIS A 27 -12.71 18.86 1.68
N ARG A 28 -11.49 18.87 2.25
CA ARG A 28 -10.66 20.10 2.38
C ARG A 28 -9.18 19.78 2.42
N TYR A 29 -8.37 20.44 1.58
CA TYR A 29 -6.92 20.32 1.63
C TYR A 29 -6.41 20.56 3.06
N SER A 30 -5.74 19.56 3.62
CA SER A 30 -5.15 19.64 4.96
C SER A 30 -3.64 19.53 4.89
N GLU A 31 -2.96 20.48 5.54
CA GLU A 31 -1.52 20.40 5.77
C GLU A 31 -1.14 19.42 6.89
N ARG A 32 -2.11 18.97 7.68
CA ARG A 32 -1.88 18.01 8.77
C ARG A 32 -2.18 16.59 8.31
N THR A 33 -1.28 15.67 8.66
CA THR A 33 -1.50 14.25 8.44
C THR A 33 -2.58 13.79 9.43
N PRO A 34 -3.61 13.07 8.96
CA PRO A 34 -4.64 12.58 9.87
C PRO A 34 -4.04 11.60 10.87
N GLN A 35 -4.69 11.43 12.01
CA GLN A 35 -4.41 10.31 12.90
C GLN A 35 -4.94 9.04 12.23
N TRP A 36 -4.07 8.21 11.69
CA TRP A 36 -4.49 7.06 10.88
C TRP A 36 -5.34 6.07 11.69
N ALA A 37 -5.01 5.89 12.97
CA ALA A 37 -5.79 5.08 13.90
C ALA A 37 -7.23 5.58 14.10
N ALA A 38 -7.50 6.87 13.90
CA ALA A 38 -8.85 7.43 14.03
C ALA A 38 -9.80 6.99 12.90
N LEU A 39 -9.27 6.35 11.84
CA LEU A 39 -10.10 5.77 10.78
C LEU A 39 -10.86 4.52 11.22
N GLY A 40 -10.51 3.92 12.36
CA GLY A 40 -11.22 2.78 12.95
C GLY A 40 -10.87 1.42 12.36
N PHE A 41 -9.72 1.30 11.70
CA PHE A 41 -9.21 0.04 11.12
C PHE A 41 -7.86 -0.33 11.72
N PRO A 42 -7.49 -1.63 11.74
CA PRO A 42 -6.13 -2.05 12.00
C PRO A 42 -5.14 -1.31 11.09
N VAL A 43 -4.16 -0.67 11.71
CA VAL A 43 -3.20 0.17 11.01
C VAL A 43 -1.84 0.11 11.67
N ILE A 44 -0.81 0.11 10.83
CA ILE A 44 0.57 0.34 11.23
C ILE A 44 0.84 1.82 10.95
N ASP A 45 0.66 2.62 11.99
CA ASP A 45 0.86 4.07 11.91
C ASP A 45 2.36 4.37 11.97
N ARG A 46 2.88 5.00 10.91
CA ARG A 46 4.29 5.40 10.80
C ARG A 46 4.44 6.92 10.79
N GLY A 47 3.43 7.67 11.22
CA GLY A 47 3.38 9.13 11.20
C GLY A 47 3.05 9.66 9.81
N PRO A 48 4.04 10.11 8.99
CA PRO A 48 3.80 10.62 7.63
C PRO A 48 3.11 9.66 6.65
N TYR A 49 3.12 8.36 6.90
CA TYR A 49 2.48 7.32 6.09
C TYR A 49 1.91 6.22 6.99
N ALA A 50 1.10 5.35 6.41
CA ALA A 50 0.49 4.23 7.13
C ALA A 50 0.29 3.02 6.23
N ILE A 51 0.24 1.84 6.85
CA ILE A 51 -0.07 0.58 6.20
C ILE A 51 -1.33 0.02 6.85
N PHE A 52 -2.35 -0.27 6.04
CA PHE A 52 -3.57 -0.95 6.47
C PHE A 52 -3.54 -2.39 5.98
N PRO A 53 -3.23 -3.36 6.86
CA PRO A 53 -3.27 -4.77 6.51
C PRO A 53 -4.67 -5.19 6.07
N LEU A 54 -4.77 -5.84 4.92
CA LEU A 54 -6.03 -6.40 4.42
C LEU A 54 -6.10 -7.90 4.68
N ALA A 55 -5.05 -8.64 4.36
CA ALA A 55 -4.99 -10.08 4.55
C ALA A 55 -3.55 -10.61 4.57
N VAL A 56 -3.38 -11.79 5.18
CA VAL A 56 -2.14 -12.58 5.15
C VAL A 56 -2.50 -14.04 4.89
N ALA A 57 -1.73 -14.73 4.04
CA ALA A 57 -1.91 -16.14 3.73
C ALA A 57 -0.56 -16.86 3.59
N ARG A 58 -0.53 -18.18 3.81
CA ARG A 58 0.67 -18.98 3.52
C ARG A 58 0.85 -19.17 2.02
N VAL A 59 2.08 -19.01 1.54
CA VAL A 59 2.46 -19.38 0.18
C VAL A 59 2.44 -20.90 0.07
N ARG A 60 1.71 -21.45 -0.90
CA ARG A 60 1.71 -22.89 -1.19
C ARG A 60 2.89 -23.27 -2.10
N GLY A 61 3.41 -24.49 -1.92
CA GLY A 61 4.51 -25.02 -2.71
C GLY A 61 4.12 -25.32 -4.17
N ASP A 62 5.12 -25.26 -5.06
CA ASP A 62 4.98 -25.54 -6.50
C ASP A 62 4.42 -26.96 -6.72
N GLY A 63 3.19 -27.05 -7.23
CA GLY A 63 2.51 -28.32 -7.53
C GLY A 63 1.01 -28.33 -7.19
N ASP A 64 0.56 -27.38 -6.35
CA ASP A 64 -0.84 -27.25 -5.98
C ASP A 64 -1.46 -26.07 -6.75
N SER A 65 -2.20 -26.35 -7.83
CA SER A 65 -3.03 -25.36 -8.55
C SER A 65 -4.27 -25.07 -7.72
N GLY A 66 -4.06 -24.50 -6.55
CA GLY A 66 -5.07 -24.12 -5.57
C GLY A 66 -4.79 -22.70 -5.05
N PRO A 67 -5.35 -22.30 -3.89
CA PRO A 67 -5.67 -20.94 -3.44
C PRO A 67 -4.61 -19.82 -3.42
N ALA A 68 -3.43 -19.95 -4.05
CA ALA A 68 -2.56 -18.83 -4.44
C ALA A 68 -3.27 -17.81 -5.36
N GLU A 69 -4.39 -18.21 -5.98
CA GLU A 69 -5.34 -17.29 -6.63
C GLU A 69 -6.02 -16.34 -5.64
N ARG A 70 -6.15 -16.66 -4.35
CA ARG A 70 -7.06 -15.93 -3.43
C ARG A 70 -6.65 -14.51 -3.10
N LEU A 71 -5.39 -14.25 -2.69
CA LEU A 71 -4.97 -12.86 -2.45
C LEU A 71 -4.87 -12.07 -3.76
N SER A 72 -4.50 -12.72 -4.86
CA SER A 72 -4.51 -12.12 -6.20
C SER A 72 -5.94 -11.76 -6.65
N ASP A 73 -6.92 -12.61 -6.37
CA ASP A 73 -8.35 -12.41 -6.65
C ASP A 73 -8.93 -11.31 -5.77
N MET A 74 -8.59 -11.30 -4.48
CA MET A 74 -8.96 -10.20 -3.56
C MET A 74 -8.38 -8.88 -4.07
N ARG A 75 -7.10 -8.87 -4.46
CA ARG A 75 -6.45 -7.70 -5.05
C ARG A 75 -7.16 -7.24 -6.32
N HIS A 76 -7.47 -8.17 -7.23
CA HIS A 76 -8.12 -7.88 -8.49
C HIS A 76 -9.57 -7.39 -8.30
N SER A 77 -10.32 -8.00 -7.38
CA SER A 77 -11.67 -7.61 -7.00
C SER A 77 -11.70 -6.22 -6.35
N LEU A 78 -10.77 -5.95 -5.42
CA LEU A 78 -10.63 -4.65 -4.79
C LEU A 78 -10.25 -3.58 -5.81
N ARG A 79 -9.26 -3.85 -6.68
CA ARG A 79 -8.89 -2.94 -7.78
C ARG A 79 -10.10 -2.57 -8.61
N ARG A 80 -10.86 -3.56 -9.10
CA ARG A 80 -12.05 -3.34 -9.92
C ARG A 80 -13.10 -2.50 -9.20
N SER A 81 -13.33 -2.79 -7.92
CA SER A 81 -14.26 -2.03 -7.09
C SER A 81 -13.80 -0.58 -6.94
N CYS A 82 -12.52 -0.36 -6.66
CA CYS A 82 -11.97 0.98 -6.51
C CYS A 82 -11.99 1.77 -7.83
N VAL A 83 -11.73 1.12 -8.96
CA VAL A 83 -11.91 1.75 -10.29
C VAL A 83 -13.36 2.13 -10.52
N HIS A 84 -14.31 1.28 -10.15
CA HIS A 84 -15.73 1.59 -10.31
C HIS A 84 -16.20 2.76 -9.42
N PHE A 85 -15.81 2.77 -8.14
CA PHE A 85 -16.29 3.78 -7.18
C PHE A 85 -15.49 5.07 -7.16
N PHE A 86 -14.22 5.04 -7.56
CA PHE A 86 -13.31 6.18 -7.48
C PHE A 86 -12.67 6.53 -8.84
N GLY A 87 -12.95 5.82 -9.94
CA GLY A 87 -12.31 6.05 -11.24
C GLY A 87 -12.81 7.23 -12.07
N GLY A 88 -13.42 8.26 -11.47
CA GLY A 88 -14.00 9.40 -12.19
C GLY A 88 -13.86 10.73 -11.45
N ASP A 89 -13.37 11.74 -12.18
CA ASP A 89 -13.32 13.19 -11.96
C ASP A 89 -12.85 13.81 -10.64
N ASP A 90 -12.62 13.07 -9.56
CA ASP A 90 -11.94 13.59 -8.34
C ASP A 90 -10.91 12.62 -7.74
N PHE A 91 -10.75 11.43 -8.34
CA PHE A 91 -9.83 10.36 -7.95
C PHE A 91 -9.14 9.81 -9.21
N HIS A 92 -8.47 10.70 -9.95
CA HIS A 92 -8.06 10.38 -11.32
C HIS A 92 -6.82 9.50 -11.44
N ALA A 93 -7.06 8.43 -12.21
CA ALA A 93 -6.20 7.54 -12.98
C ALA A 93 -5.31 6.58 -12.20
N GLU A 94 -5.53 5.28 -12.49
CA GLU A 94 -4.52 4.24 -12.43
C GLU A 94 -3.19 4.81 -12.93
N MET A 95 -2.30 5.14 -12.01
CA MET A 95 -0.95 5.49 -12.37
C MET A 95 -0.05 4.32 -12.08
N GLU A 96 0.87 4.10 -13.00
CA GLU A 96 1.89 3.08 -12.89
C GLU A 96 2.87 3.51 -11.79
N LEU A 97 3.01 2.67 -10.77
CA LEU A 97 4.12 2.74 -9.85
C LEU A 97 5.34 2.09 -10.52
N ASP A 98 6.38 2.88 -10.80
CA ASP A 98 7.62 2.37 -11.39
C ASP A 98 8.34 1.45 -10.38
N ALA A 99 8.51 0.18 -10.72
CA ALA A 99 9.20 -0.80 -9.88
C ALA A 99 10.72 -0.55 -9.77
N GLU A 100 11.30 0.24 -10.68
CA GLU A 100 12.74 0.51 -10.73
C GLU A 100 13.13 1.88 -10.13
N ASP A 101 12.15 2.71 -9.79
CA ASP A 101 12.36 4.02 -9.16
C ASP A 101 11.37 4.28 -8.03
N GLY A 102 11.51 5.42 -7.35
CA GLY A 102 10.47 5.92 -6.48
C GLY A 102 10.19 5.01 -5.30
N TYR A 103 8.92 4.98 -4.92
CA TYR A 103 8.41 4.08 -3.89
C TYR A 103 8.31 2.63 -4.38
N GLY A 104 8.17 2.38 -5.69
CA GLY A 104 8.07 1.02 -6.24
C GLY A 104 9.37 0.24 -6.08
N ARG A 105 10.52 0.87 -6.34
CA ARG A 105 11.83 0.26 -6.02
C ARG A 105 11.97 -0.13 -4.56
N LYS A 106 11.47 0.70 -3.65
CA LYS A 106 11.51 0.41 -2.21
C LYS A 106 10.69 -0.83 -1.85
N LEU A 107 9.53 -1.02 -2.49
CA LEU A 107 8.73 -2.24 -2.35
C LEU A 107 9.49 -3.44 -2.93
N ALA A 108 10.04 -3.32 -4.14
CA ALA A 108 10.81 -4.38 -4.79
C ALA A 108 12.00 -4.85 -3.91
N ASP A 109 12.78 -3.91 -3.37
CA ASP A 109 13.92 -4.18 -2.47
C ASP A 109 13.48 -4.94 -1.18
N ALA A 110 12.26 -4.66 -0.70
CA ALA A 110 11.66 -5.32 0.45
C ALA A 110 11.18 -6.76 0.15
N GLY A 111 11.34 -7.23 -1.08
CA GLY A 111 10.87 -8.55 -1.51
C GLY A 111 9.45 -8.54 -2.07
N ALA A 112 8.90 -7.37 -2.41
CA ALA A 112 7.67 -7.31 -3.21
C ALA A 112 7.90 -7.97 -4.56
N VAL A 113 7.55 -9.25 -4.69
CA VAL A 113 7.27 -9.79 -6.01
C VAL A 113 5.94 -9.15 -6.41
N VAL A 114 5.99 -8.11 -7.24
CA VAL A 114 4.79 -7.52 -7.84
C VAL A 114 4.16 -8.62 -8.70
N THR A 115 3.16 -9.30 -8.15
CA THR A 115 2.48 -10.44 -8.79
C THR A 115 1.50 -9.95 -9.84
N GLY A 116 1.93 -9.18 -10.83
CA GLY A 116 1.07 -8.59 -11.86
C GLY A 116 1.91 -7.94 -12.95
N PRO A 117 1.29 -7.40 -14.01
CA PRO A 117 2.04 -6.52 -14.91
C PRO A 117 2.67 -5.37 -14.09
N PRO A 118 3.73 -4.69 -14.58
CA PRO A 118 4.69 -3.91 -13.78
C PRO A 118 4.13 -2.68 -13.03
N TRP A 119 2.81 -2.54 -12.94
CA TRP A 119 2.08 -1.44 -12.36
C TRP A 119 1.29 -1.88 -11.12
N GLU A 120 1.50 -1.19 -10.00
CA GLU A 120 0.54 -1.20 -8.89
C GLU A 120 -0.51 -0.11 -9.12
N CYS A 121 -1.79 -0.44 -8.96
CA CYS A 121 -2.84 0.58 -8.99
C CYS A 121 -2.73 1.46 -7.77
N LEU A 122 -2.66 2.76 -8.01
CA LEU A 122 -2.69 3.76 -6.97
C LEU A 122 -3.81 4.77 -7.19
N TRP A 123 -4.35 5.26 -6.08
CA TRP A 123 -5.36 6.30 -6.05
C TRP A 123 -4.81 7.51 -5.32
N CYS A 124 -4.98 8.71 -5.88
CA CYS A 124 -4.54 9.93 -5.23
C CYS A 124 -5.69 10.59 -4.48
N ILE A 125 -5.46 10.86 -3.20
CA ILE A 125 -6.40 11.56 -2.32
C ILE A 125 -5.68 12.75 -1.72
N GLN A 126 -5.95 13.94 -2.25
CA GLN A 126 -5.20 15.16 -1.95
C GLN A 126 -3.68 14.98 -2.15
N ARG A 127 -2.91 15.07 -1.05
CA ARG A 127 -1.45 14.96 -1.01
C ARG A 127 -0.96 13.53 -0.74
N PHE A 128 -1.86 12.56 -0.68
CA PHE A 128 -1.54 11.16 -0.42
C PHE A 128 -1.79 10.32 -1.67
N ALA A 129 -0.99 9.28 -1.84
CA ALA A 129 -1.24 8.16 -2.73
C ALA A 129 -1.59 6.94 -1.89
N VAL A 130 -2.67 6.25 -2.25
CA VAL A 130 -3.03 4.94 -1.72
C VAL A 130 -2.55 3.90 -2.72
N VAL A 131 -1.65 3.04 -2.31
CA VAL A 131 -1.02 2.00 -3.12
C VAL A 131 -1.51 0.63 -2.64
N LEU A 132 -2.04 -0.20 -3.54
CA LEU A 132 -2.44 -1.57 -3.22
C LEU A 132 -1.25 -2.51 -3.40
N VAL A 133 -0.71 -2.98 -2.27
CA VAL A 133 0.55 -3.73 -2.23
C VAL A 133 0.26 -5.19 -1.94
N HIS A 134 0.79 -6.09 -2.78
CA HIS A 134 0.79 -7.54 -2.59
C HIS A 134 2.24 -8.02 -2.52
N LEU A 135 2.67 -8.49 -1.35
CA LEU A 135 4.03 -8.95 -1.11
C LEU A 135 4.07 -10.46 -0.89
N VAL A 136 5.17 -11.07 -1.28
CA VAL A 136 5.55 -12.43 -0.88
C VAL A 136 6.85 -12.31 -0.11
N ASP A 137 6.95 -12.90 1.08
CA ASP A 137 8.19 -12.84 1.84
C ASP A 137 9.35 -13.51 1.08
N ARG A 138 10.60 -13.16 1.43
CA ARG A 138 11.79 -13.72 0.74
C ARG A 138 11.91 -15.23 0.88
N GLN A 139 11.32 -15.82 1.93
CA GLN A 139 11.33 -17.25 2.18
C GLN A 139 10.23 -17.98 1.38
N ARG A 140 9.36 -17.22 0.69
CA ARG A 140 8.13 -17.72 0.05
C ARG A 140 7.31 -18.57 1.02
N ALA A 141 7.20 -18.13 2.27
CA ALA A 141 6.41 -18.77 3.30
C ALA A 141 5.05 -18.07 3.47
N TRP A 142 5.03 -16.74 3.34
CA TRP A 142 3.84 -15.92 3.50
C TRP A 142 3.65 -14.91 2.37
N GLU A 143 2.40 -14.68 2.02
CA GLU A 143 1.96 -13.58 1.19
C GLU A 143 1.06 -12.63 1.99
N THR A 144 1.14 -11.35 1.67
CA THR A 144 0.43 -10.28 2.38
C THR A 144 -0.20 -9.31 1.40
N LEU A 145 -1.36 -8.78 1.76
CA LEU A 145 -2.09 -7.77 1.01
C LEU A 145 -2.38 -6.57 1.92
N ALA A 146 -2.03 -5.37 1.48
CA ALA A 146 -2.22 -4.13 2.25
C ALA A 146 -2.54 -2.92 1.37
N LEU A 147 -3.12 -1.89 1.98
CA LEU A 147 -3.15 -0.53 1.43
C LEU A 147 -2.07 0.31 2.11
N HIS A 148 -1.14 0.84 1.33
CA HIS A 148 -0.12 1.77 1.79
C HIS A 148 -0.56 3.19 1.47
N ILE A 149 -0.65 4.06 2.48
CA ILE A 149 -0.99 5.46 2.31
C ILE A 149 0.29 6.25 2.48
N VAL A 150 0.83 6.75 1.39
CA VAL A 150 2.12 7.45 1.34
C VAL A 150 1.95 8.87 0.83
N PRO A 151 2.88 9.80 1.12
CA PRO A 151 2.92 11.09 0.46
C PRO A 151 2.95 10.93 -1.07
N ILE A 152 2.13 11.69 -1.78
CA ILE A 152 2.02 11.64 -3.24
C ILE A 152 3.36 11.93 -3.92
N ASP A 153 4.17 12.80 -3.31
CA ASP A 153 5.51 13.14 -3.78
C ASP A 153 6.46 11.92 -3.78
N TRP A 154 6.23 10.88 -2.97
CA TRP A 154 7.07 9.67 -3.02
C TRP A 154 6.85 8.86 -4.30
N VAL A 155 5.70 9.05 -4.95
CA VAL A 155 5.29 8.31 -6.14
C VAL A 155 5.32 9.19 -7.39
N ARG A 156 4.94 10.47 -7.28
CA ARG A 156 4.80 11.40 -8.42
C ARG A 156 5.96 12.38 -8.59
N TYR A 157 6.85 12.55 -7.62
CA TYR A 157 7.74 13.72 -7.63
C TYR A 157 8.73 13.67 -8.79
N ARG A 158 8.45 14.48 -9.81
CA ARG A 158 9.39 14.86 -10.87
C ARG A 158 9.71 16.35 -10.67
N PRO A 159 10.97 16.72 -10.38
CA PRO A 159 11.32 18.12 -10.19
C PRO A 159 11.10 18.89 -11.50
N LEU A 160 10.15 19.83 -11.51
CA LEU A 160 9.82 20.64 -12.69
C LEU A 160 10.95 21.60 -13.07
N ASN A 161 11.74 22.05 -12.08
CA ASN A 161 12.87 22.96 -12.26
C ASN A 161 13.99 22.63 -11.24
N SER A 162 14.74 21.57 -11.50
CA SER A 162 15.88 21.13 -10.67
C SER A 162 17.00 22.17 -10.53
N GLY A 163 16.95 23.27 -11.29
CA GLY A 163 17.94 24.35 -11.27
C GLY A 163 17.92 25.26 -10.04
N THR A 164 16.87 25.25 -9.21
CA THR A 164 16.83 26.10 -8.00
C THR A 164 17.35 25.35 -6.76
N LYS A 165 18.10 26.06 -5.89
CA LYS A 165 18.60 25.49 -4.61
C LYS A 165 17.46 24.97 -3.72
N ARG A 166 16.31 25.65 -3.74
CA ARG A 166 15.13 25.28 -2.94
C ARG A 166 14.51 23.96 -3.44
N GLU A 167 14.38 23.79 -4.75
CA GLU A 167 13.82 22.56 -5.32
C GLU A 167 14.77 21.38 -5.17
N ALA A 168 16.08 21.60 -5.33
CA ALA A 168 17.09 20.57 -5.04
C ALA A 168 17.06 20.14 -3.56
N SER A 169 16.87 21.09 -2.63
CA SER A 169 16.71 20.78 -1.21
C SER A 169 15.44 19.98 -0.93
N ARG A 170 14.30 20.36 -1.54
CA ARG A 170 13.03 19.63 -1.44
C ARG A 170 13.17 18.20 -1.97
N GLN A 171 13.77 18.03 -3.15
CA GLN A 171 14.01 16.73 -3.75
C GLN A 171 14.82 15.80 -2.84
N ARG A 172 15.94 16.29 -2.29
CA ARG A 172 16.77 15.50 -1.37
C ARG A 172 16.01 15.09 -0.11
N ARG A 173 15.14 15.97 0.40
CA ARG A 173 14.29 15.66 1.55
C ARG A 173 13.30 14.55 1.21
N ILE A 174 12.58 14.66 0.09
CA ILE A 174 11.61 13.66 -0.37
C ILE A 174 12.28 12.29 -0.53
N ILE A 175 13.44 12.24 -1.21
CA ILE A 175 14.23 11.01 -1.39
C ILE A 175 14.61 10.42 -0.03
N ARG A 176 15.15 11.23 0.88
CA ARG A 176 15.55 10.77 2.21
C ARG A 176 14.38 10.19 3.01
N GLU A 177 13.25 10.88 3.03
CA GLU A 177 12.05 10.43 3.75
C GLU A 177 11.52 9.11 3.19
N ARG A 178 11.44 9.00 1.85
CA ARG A 178 11.04 7.78 1.15
C ARG A 178 11.99 6.62 1.41
N ASP A 179 13.29 6.85 1.31
CA ASP A 179 14.30 5.79 1.47
C ASP A 179 14.38 5.30 2.92
N ALA A 180 14.08 6.18 3.89
CA ALA A 180 13.98 5.84 5.30
C ALA A 180 12.64 5.16 5.69
N ALA A 181 11.66 5.10 4.78
CA ALA A 181 10.38 4.47 5.07
C ALA A 181 10.55 2.96 5.33
N ASP A 182 9.91 2.49 6.39
CA ASP A 182 9.79 1.07 6.73
C ASP A 182 8.52 0.52 6.09
N VAL A 183 8.71 -0.17 4.97
CA VAL A 183 7.63 -0.79 4.19
C VAL A 183 7.39 -2.24 4.59
N VAL A 184 8.25 -2.80 5.45
CA VAL A 184 8.13 -4.17 5.92
C VAL A 184 7.15 -4.20 7.09
N TRP A 185 6.29 -5.21 7.08
CA TRP A 185 5.34 -5.44 8.16
C TRP A 185 4.99 -6.92 8.27
N SER A 186 4.43 -7.29 9.42
CA SER A 186 3.96 -8.65 9.72
C SER A 186 2.60 -8.61 10.40
N TRP A 187 1.90 -9.74 10.39
CA TRP A 187 0.65 -9.92 11.12
C TRP A 187 0.65 -11.27 11.86
N PRO A 188 0.11 -11.36 13.10
CA PRO A 188 -0.37 -10.24 13.92
C PRO A 188 0.77 -9.28 14.28
N LEU A 189 0.42 -8.03 14.60
CA LEU A 189 1.41 -7.05 15.04
C LEU A 189 2.12 -7.59 16.30
N PRO A 190 3.45 -7.46 16.40
CA PRO A 190 4.16 -7.84 17.61
C PRO A 190 3.58 -7.06 18.79
N VAL A 191 3.27 -7.76 19.87
CA VAL A 191 2.83 -7.12 21.11
C VAL A 191 4.02 -6.31 21.63
N PRO A 192 3.88 -4.99 21.87
CA PRO A 192 4.99 -4.22 22.39
C PRO A 192 5.33 -4.71 23.79
N GLY A 193 6.44 -5.45 23.95
CA GLY A 193 6.96 -5.89 25.25
C GLY A 193 7.52 -7.30 25.38
N GLU A 194 7.74 -8.05 24.30
CA GLU A 194 8.56 -9.29 24.34
C GLU A 194 9.96 -9.09 23.76
#